data_AF-A0A925K660-F1
#
_entry.id   AF-A0A925K660-F1
#
_cell.length_a   1.000
_cell.length_b   1.000
_cell.length_c   1.000
_cell.angle_alpha   90.00
_cell.angle_beta   90.00
_cell.angle_gamma   90.00
#
_symmetry.space_group_name_H-M   'P 1'
#
loop_
_entity.id
_entity.type
_entity.pdbx_description
1 polymer ?
#
loop_
_entity_poly.entity_id
_entity_poly.type
_entity_poly.pdbx_seq_one_letter_code
_entity_poly.pdbx_strand_id
1 'polypeptide(L)'
;MRTVSKIIYILSIAYIALCCLVAILLTILPLELKNEQLRENRDSLFFFGIPIAILFTLARLGFKNRKNLVIWKQIVATVLLSLGVFILFFLYAIASFGGSMCKYTTGETVFTKRNSSTTTIVKRYFGCGATDSTPPIITLARQTAILSFFWYYSKTDSTGIDRSVWMPVK
;
A
#
# COMPACT_ATOMS: atom_id res chain seq x y z
N MET A 1 -30.00 -0.27 -19.61
CA MET A 1 -29.56 -0.45 -18.20
C MET A 1 -28.77 -1.74 -17.92
N ARG A 2 -29.16 -2.93 -18.42
CA ARG A 2 -28.45 -4.20 -18.12
C ARG A 2 -26.96 -4.21 -18.51
N THR A 3 -26.60 -3.62 -19.65
CA THR A 3 -25.21 -3.61 -20.16
C THR A 3 -24.30 -2.70 -19.36
N VAL A 4 -24.76 -1.49 -19.00
CA VAL A 4 -24.00 -0.52 -18.18
C VAL A 4 -23.71 -1.09 -16.80
N SER A 5 -24.71 -1.66 -16.13
CA SER A 5 -24.52 -2.36 -14.85
C SER A 5 -23.52 -3.53 -14.98
N LYS A 6 -23.49 -4.20 -16.14
CA LYS A 6 -22.53 -5.27 -16.42
C LYS A 6 -21.09 -4.77 -16.49
N ILE A 7 -20.88 -3.67 -17.16
CA ILE A 7 -19.56 -3.03 -17.31
C ILE A 7 -19.07 -2.54 -15.95
N ILE A 8 -19.89 -1.79 -15.21
CA ILE A 8 -19.52 -1.26 -13.88
C ILE A 8 -19.08 -2.40 -12.95
N TYR A 9 -19.84 -3.49 -12.88
CA TYR A 9 -19.50 -4.63 -12.05
C TYR A 9 -18.17 -5.29 -12.41
N ILE A 10 -17.89 -5.49 -13.71
CA ILE A 10 -16.63 -6.07 -14.16
C ILE A 10 -15.47 -5.15 -13.80
N LEU A 11 -15.63 -3.84 -14.03
CA LEU A 11 -14.64 -2.83 -13.67
C LEU A 11 -14.39 -2.79 -12.16
N SER A 12 -15.43 -2.89 -11.33
CA SER A 12 -15.28 -2.91 -9.87
C SER A 12 -14.51 -4.15 -9.39
N ILE A 13 -14.78 -5.34 -9.95
CA ILE A 13 -14.02 -6.55 -9.62
C ILE A 13 -12.57 -6.43 -10.09
N ALA A 14 -12.35 -5.98 -11.32
CA ALA A 14 -11.00 -5.79 -11.86
C ALA A 14 -10.20 -4.79 -11.02
N TYR A 15 -10.85 -3.71 -10.56
CA TYR A 15 -10.25 -2.71 -9.68
C TYR A 15 -9.85 -3.30 -8.32
N ILE A 16 -10.75 -4.06 -7.66
CA ILE A 16 -10.43 -4.73 -6.39
C ILE A 16 -9.25 -5.69 -6.57
N ALA A 17 -9.27 -6.52 -7.62
CA ALA A 17 -8.19 -7.45 -7.91
C ALA A 17 -6.85 -6.73 -8.17
N LEU A 18 -6.89 -5.60 -8.89
CA LEU A 18 -5.71 -4.77 -9.14
C LEU A 18 -5.16 -4.18 -7.85
N CYS A 19 -6.01 -3.63 -6.96
CA CYS A 19 -5.60 -3.13 -5.65
C CYS A 19 -4.92 -4.22 -4.80
N CYS A 20 -5.51 -5.42 -4.75
CA CYS A 20 -4.91 -6.56 -4.06
C CYS A 20 -3.54 -6.95 -4.65
N LEU A 21 -3.44 -7.02 -5.98
CA LEU A 21 -2.18 -7.34 -6.66
C LEU A 21 -1.10 -6.29 -6.37
N VAL A 22 -1.45 -5.00 -6.40
CA VAL A 22 -0.52 -3.91 -6.06
C VAL A 22 -0.09 -3.99 -4.60
N ALA A 23 -1.00 -4.26 -3.67
CA ALA A 23 -0.67 -4.42 -2.25
C ALA A 23 0.28 -5.61 -2.01
N ILE A 24 0.05 -6.75 -2.69
CA ILE A 24 0.92 -7.92 -2.62
C ILE A 24 2.31 -7.61 -3.21
N LEU A 25 2.37 -6.95 -4.37
CA LEU A 25 3.65 -6.57 -4.98
C LEU A 25 4.46 -5.65 -4.08
N LEU A 26 3.83 -4.66 -3.45
CA LEU A 26 4.50 -3.70 -2.57
C LEU A 26 4.90 -4.27 -1.20
N THR A 27 4.28 -5.37 -0.76
CA THR A 27 4.67 -6.06 0.48
C THR A 27 5.82 -7.03 0.25
N ILE A 28 5.86 -7.68 -0.92
CA ILE A 28 6.94 -8.61 -1.30
C ILE A 28 8.19 -7.85 -1.75
N LEU A 29 8.02 -6.77 -2.52
CA LEU A 29 9.12 -5.95 -3.02
C LEU A 29 9.37 -4.79 -2.05
N PRO A 30 10.61 -4.54 -1.60
CA PRO A 30 10.94 -3.39 -0.75
C PRO A 30 11.03 -2.10 -1.58
N LEU A 31 9.96 -1.82 -2.33
CA LEU A 31 9.78 -0.66 -3.18
C LEU A 31 8.96 0.39 -2.43
N GLU A 32 9.49 1.60 -2.40
CA GLU A 32 8.79 2.74 -1.83
C GLU A 32 8.58 3.81 -2.90
N LEU A 33 7.43 4.46 -2.86
CA LEU A 33 7.13 5.57 -3.75
C LEU A 33 8.01 6.77 -3.40
N LYS A 34 8.68 7.32 -4.42
CA LYS A 34 9.55 8.49 -4.28
C LYS A 34 8.78 9.77 -3.92
N ASN A 35 7.55 9.90 -4.40
CA ASN A 35 6.72 11.08 -4.18
C ASN A 35 5.68 10.79 -3.08
N GLU A 36 5.75 11.54 -1.99
CA GLU A 36 4.78 11.48 -0.88
C GLU A 36 3.35 11.71 -1.37
N GLN A 37 3.13 12.64 -2.31
CA GLN A 37 1.81 12.93 -2.86
C GLN A 37 1.24 11.74 -3.64
N LEU A 38 2.08 10.97 -4.35
CA LEU A 38 1.64 9.74 -5.01
C LEU A 38 1.28 8.66 -3.99
N ARG A 39 2.00 8.61 -2.86
CA ARG A 39 1.69 7.69 -1.76
C ARG A 39 0.34 8.02 -1.14
N GLU A 40 0.13 9.29 -0.79
CA GLU A 40 -1.15 9.77 -0.23
C GLU A 40 -2.32 9.55 -1.19
N ASN A 41 -2.14 9.87 -2.47
CA ASN A 41 -3.16 9.64 -3.50
C ASN A 41 -3.50 8.16 -3.62
N ARG A 42 -2.49 7.27 -3.60
CA ARG A 42 -2.71 5.82 -3.62
C ARG A 42 -3.48 5.38 -2.37
N ASP A 43 -3.07 5.82 -1.20
CA ASP A 43 -3.67 5.40 0.08
C ASP A 43 -5.14 5.85 0.16
N SER A 44 -5.43 7.09 -0.27
CA SER A 44 -6.79 7.63 -0.42
C SER A 44 -7.60 6.85 -1.45
N LEU A 45 -7.03 6.57 -2.62
CA LEU A 45 -7.69 5.82 -3.69
C LEU A 45 -8.04 4.41 -3.23
N PHE A 46 -7.16 3.74 -2.48
CA PHE A 46 -7.45 2.42 -1.93
C PHE A 46 -8.50 2.51 -0.81
N PHE A 47 -8.40 3.52 0.06
CA PHE A 47 -9.30 3.71 1.20
C PHE A 47 -10.75 4.00 0.77
N PHE A 48 -10.97 4.88 -0.20
CA PHE A 48 -12.31 5.21 -0.70
C PHE A 48 -12.75 4.32 -1.86
N GLY A 49 -11.82 3.97 -2.76
CA GLY A 49 -12.13 3.24 -3.98
C GLY A 49 -12.54 1.79 -3.73
N ILE A 50 -11.91 1.09 -2.79
CA ILE A 50 -12.27 -0.30 -2.48
C ILE A 50 -13.72 -0.40 -1.94
N PRO A 51 -14.15 0.37 -0.93
CA PRO A 51 -15.54 0.38 -0.47
C PRO A 51 -16.54 0.69 -1.58
N ILE A 52 -16.25 1.72 -2.40
CA ILE A 52 -17.12 2.11 -3.51
C ILE A 52 -17.24 0.98 -4.54
N ALA A 53 -16.12 0.34 -4.91
CA ALA A 53 -16.11 -0.79 -5.83
C ALA A 53 -16.92 -1.96 -5.26
N ILE A 54 -16.78 -2.25 -3.96
CA ILE A 54 -17.56 -3.30 -3.31
C ILE A 54 -19.07 -2.97 -3.34
N LEU A 55 -19.48 -1.74 -3.03
CA LEU A 55 -20.88 -1.30 -3.12
C LEU A 55 -21.45 -1.48 -4.53
N PHE A 56 -20.68 -1.16 -5.57
CA PHE A 56 -21.10 -1.39 -6.95
C PHE A 56 -21.22 -2.88 -7.30
N THR A 57 -20.30 -3.73 -6.81
CA THR A 57 -20.43 -5.18 -7.00
C THR A 57 -21.68 -5.73 -6.33
N LEU A 58 -21.99 -5.22 -5.14
CA LEU A 58 -23.13 -5.59 -4.32
C LEU A 58 -24.47 -5.19 -4.92
N ALA A 59 -24.58 -3.93 -5.36
CA ALA A 59 -25.80 -3.42 -5.96
C ALA A 59 -26.24 -4.35 -7.10
N ARG A 60 -25.32 -4.77 -7.97
CA ARG A 60 -25.67 -5.67 -9.07
C ARG A 60 -26.12 -7.05 -8.61
N LEU A 61 -25.48 -7.63 -7.59
CA LEU A 61 -25.89 -8.91 -7.03
C LEU A 61 -27.30 -8.82 -6.41
N GLY A 62 -27.59 -7.75 -5.67
CA GLY A 62 -28.88 -7.52 -5.02
C GLY A 62 -30.07 -7.25 -5.95
N PHE A 63 -29.81 -6.80 -7.19
CA PHE A 63 -30.84 -6.52 -8.21
C PHE A 63 -31.00 -7.62 -9.28
N LYS A 64 -30.21 -8.71 -9.24
CA LYS A 64 -30.31 -9.79 -10.23
C LYS A 64 -31.55 -10.67 -9.96
N ASN A 65 -32.57 -10.53 -10.82
CA ASN A 65 -33.80 -11.36 -10.91
C ASN A 65 -34.28 -11.99 -9.59
N ARG A 66 -34.98 -11.20 -8.77
CA ARG A 66 -35.60 -11.63 -7.50
C ARG A 66 -36.84 -12.53 -7.66
N LYS A 67 -37.09 -13.11 -8.84
CA LYS A 67 -38.37 -13.78 -9.13
C LYS A 67 -38.56 -15.14 -8.43
N ASN A 68 -37.54 -15.72 -7.79
CA ASN A 68 -37.61 -17.08 -7.23
C ASN A 68 -36.77 -17.34 -5.97
N LEU A 69 -36.27 -16.31 -5.29
CA LEU A 69 -35.45 -16.50 -4.08
C LEU A 69 -36.29 -16.34 -2.82
N VAL A 70 -36.25 -17.35 -1.95
CA VAL A 70 -36.83 -17.31 -0.60
C VAL A 70 -36.25 -16.10 0.14
N ILE A 71 -37.13 -15.20 0.60
CA ILE A 71 -36.80 -13.91 1.24
C ILE A 71 -35.69 -14.06 2.30
N TRP A 72 -35.73 -15.14 3.08
CA TRP A 72 -34.73 -15.42 4.13
C TRP A 72 -33.31 -15.60 3.59
N LYS A 73 -33.12 -16.33 2.48
CA LYS A 73 -31.80 -16.52 1.87
C LYS A 73 -31.22 -15.21 1.35
N GLN A 74 -32.06 -14.27 0.93
CA GLN A 74 -31.62 -12.93 0.52
C GLN A 74 -31.17 -12.08 1.71
N ILE A 75 -31.91 -12.11 2.82
CA ILE A 75 -31.52 -11.39 4.05
C ILE A 75 -30.19 -11.91 4.55
N VAL A 76 -30.05 -13.23 4.70
CA VAL A 76 -28.79 -13.86 5.16
C VAL A 76 -27.63 -13.55 4.22
N ALA A 77 -27.83 -13.66 2.91
CA ALA A 77 -26.78 -13.32 1.95
C ALA A 77 -26.37 -11.85 2.04
N THR A 78 -27.32 -10.92 2.20
CA THR A 78 -27.03 -9.48 2.30
C THR A 78 -26.28 -9.14 3.59
N VAL A 79 -26.67 -9.75 4.72
CA VAL A 79 -26.00 -9.56 6.02
C VAL A 79 -24.59 -10.13 6.01
N LEU A 80 -24.39 -11.35 5.48
CA LEU A 80 -23.06 -11.95 5.37
C LEU A 80 -22.15 -11.11 4.47
N LEU A 81 -22.69 -10.57 3.37
CA LEU A 81 -21.93 -9.71 2.48
C LEU A 81 -21.60 -8.38 3.15
N SER A 82 -22.55 -7.69 3.79
CA SER A 82 -22.28 -6.42 4.48
C SER A 82 -21.26 -6.60 5.61
N LEU A 83 -21.35 -7.71 6.35
CA LEU A 83 -20.37 -8.09 7.35
C LEU A 83 -18.99 -8.35 6.71
N GLY A 84 -18.94 -9.05 5.58
CA GLY A 84 -17.70 -9.27 4.83
C GLY A 84 -17.06 -7.97 4.34
N VAL A 85 -17.85 -7.02 3.82
CA VAL A 85 -17.37 -5.68 3.45
C VAL A 85 -16.82 -4.94 4.66
N PHE A 86 -17.55 -4.98 5.77
CA PHE A 86 -17.15 -4.32 7.01
C PHE A 86 -15.84 -4.89 7.55
N ILE A 87 -15.70 -6.22 7.57
CA ILE A 87 -14.46 -6.88 7.99
C ILE A 87 -13.31 -6.54 7.04
N LEU A 88 -13.53 -6.57 5.71
CA LEU A 88 -12.49 -6.20 4.74
C LEU A 88 -12.06 -4.74 4.89
N PHE A 89 -13.01 -3.82 5.09
CA PHE A 89 -12.73 -2.41 5.36
C PHE A 89 -11.96 -2.23 6.67
N PHE A 90 -12.36 -2.95 7.72
CA PHE A 90 -11.70 -2.90 9.03
C PHE A 90 -10.29 -3.48 8.98
N LEU A 91 -10.09 -4.62 8.30
CA LEU A 91 -8.77 -5.20 8.06
C LEU A 91 -7.89 -4.28 7.22
N TYR A 92 -8.44 -3.64 6.18
CA TYR A 92 -7.72 -2.64 5.40
C TYR A 92 -7.35 -1.42 6.25
N ALA A 93 -8.27 -0.94 7.09
CA ALA A 93 -8.01 0.15 8.02
C ALA A 93 -6.89 -0.26 8.99
N ILE A 94 -6.92 -1.46 9.59
CA ILE A 94 -5.83 -1.91 10.46
C ILE A 94 -4.52 -2.08 9.69
N ALA A 95 -4.53 -2.60 8.46
CA ALA A 95 -3.30 -2.75 7.69
C ALA A 95 -2.72 -1.39 7.26
N SER A 96 -3.57 -0.45 6.87
CA SER A 96 -3.19 0.89 6.41
C SER A 96 -2.81 1.80 7.58
N PHE A 97 -3.61 1.84 8.65
CA PHE A 97 -3.31 2.60 9.87
C PHE A 97 -2.25 1.92 10.73
N GLY A 98 -2.34 0.61 10.97
CA GLY A 98 -1.35 -0.13 11.76
C GLY A 98 0.01 -0.25 11.07
N GLY A 99 0.03 -0.40 9.74
CA GLY A 99 1.27 -0.33 8.94
C GLY A 99 1.81 1.09 8.76
N SER A 100 1.00 2.13 8.92
CA SER A 100 1.46 3.53 8.91
C SER A 100 1.85 4.06 10.29
N MET A 101 1.45 3.39 11.38
CA MET A 101 1.97 3.70 12.71
C MET A 101 3.46 3.44 12.74
N CYS A 102 3.89 2.23 12.37
CA CYS A 102 5.29 1.82 12.34
C CYS A 102 5.87 1.89 10.93
N LYS A 103 6.69 2.91 10.64
CA LYS A 103 7.30 3.08 9.33
C LYS A 103 8.76 3.46 9.42
N TYR A 104 9.50 3.06 8.39
CA TYR A 104 10.82 3.63 8.15
C TYR A 104 10.65 5.00 7.49
N THR A 105 11.24 6.03 8.07
CA THR A 105 11.40 7.33 7.44
C THR A 105 12.84 7.47 6.93
N THR A 106 12.99 8.07 5.75
CA THR A 106 14.30 8.31 5.16
C THR A 106 14.88 9.60 5.73
N GLY A 107 16.04 9.47 6.33
CA GLY A 107 16.81 10.55 6.92
C GLY A 107 17.84 11.13 5.98
N GLU A 108 18.93 11.61 6.57
CA GLU A 108 20.06 12.17 5.85
C GLU A 108 20.79 11.12 4.99
N THR A 109 21.32 11.60 3.87
CA THR A 109 22.25 10.83 3.04
C THR A 109 23.63 10.90 3.64
N VAL A 110 24.24 9.75 3.91
CA VAL A 110 25.57 9.64 4.51
C VAL A 110 26.63 9.46 3.45
N PHE A 111 26.33 8.68 2.41
CA PHE A 111 27.24 8.45 1.29
C PHE A 111 26.54 8.52 -0.04
N THR A 112 27.27 9.02 -1.04
CA THR A 112 26.87 9.01 -2.45
C THR A 112 27.88 8.19 -3.24
N LYS A 113 27.41 7.39 -4.19
CA LYS A 113 28.29 6.58 -5.04
C LYS A 113 29.03 7.51 -6.02
N ARG A 114 30.36 7.37 -6.12
CA ARG A 114 31.21 8.27 -6.92
C ARG A 114 30.81 8.34 -8.40
N ASN A 115 30.46 7.19 -8.98
CA ASN A 115 30.18 7.06 -10.41
C ASN A 115 28.69 7.07 -10.76
N SER A 116 27.80 7.28 -9.78
CA SER A 116 26.36 7.24 -10.01
C SER A 116 25.59 7.98 -8.92
N SER A 117 24.80 8.97 -9.32
CA SER A 117 23.93 9.71 -8.41
C SER A 117 22.62 8.97 -8.09
N THR A 118 22.35 7.83 -8.73
CA THR A 118 21.09 7.08 -8.53
C THR A 118 21.13 6.19 -7.30
N THR A 119 22.32 5.95 -6.73
CA THR A 119 22.50 5.10 -5.55
C THR A 119 23.17 5.87 -4.43
N THR A 120 22.50 5.92 -3.28
CA THR A 120 22.99 6.60 -2.07
C THR A 120 22.85 5.67 -0.86
N ILE A 121 23.62 5.93 0.19
CA ILE A 121 23.45 5.29 1.49
C ILE A 121 22.83 6.33 2.41
N VAL A 122 21.66 6.01 2.95
CA VAL A 122 20.87 6.90 3.79
C VAL A 122 20.67 6.30 5.17
N LYS A 123 20.52 7.16 6.18
CA LYS A 123 19.98 6.74 7.48
C LYS A 123 18.49 6.55 7.34
N ARG A 124 17.97 5.46 7.89
CA ARG A 124 16.54 5.21 8.02
C ARG A 124 16.18 5.09 9.48
N TYR A 125 15.10 5.77 9.86
CA TYR A 125 14.58 5.78 11.21
C TYR A 125 13.31 4.94 11.23
N PHE A 126 13.32 3.84 11.96
CA PHE A 126 12.11 3.08 12.21
C PHE A 126 11.42 3.63 13.45
N GLY A 127 10.20 4.12 13.29
CA GLY A 127 9.40 4.64 14.40
C GLY A 127 7.95 4.23 14.27
N CYS A 128 7.34 3.95 15.42
CA CYS A 128 5.90 3.77 15.58
C CYS A 128 5.35 5.07 16.15
N GLY A 129 4.49 5.79 15.43
CA GLY A 129 4.04 7.17 15.71
C GLY A 129 3.25 7.41 17.01
N ALA A 130 3.45 6.62 18.06
CA ALA A 130 2.94 6.86 19.40
C ALA A 130 3.96 7.71 20.17
N THR A 131 3.49 8.84 20.73
CA THR A 131 4.28 9.91 21.38
C THR A 131 5.08 9.44 22.59
N ASP A 132 4.77 8.26 23.10
CA ASP A 132 5.30 7.57 24.28
C ASP A 132 6.22 6.37 23.95
N SER A 133 6.57 6.18 22.67
CA SER A 133 7.42 5.09 22.23
C SER A 133 8.92 5.35 22.40
N THR A 134 9.71 4.27 22.51
CA THR A 134 11.18 4.28 22.48
C THR A 134 11.74 5.07 21.29
N PRO A 135 12.94 5.66 21.43
CA PRO A 135 13.57 6.40 20.33
C PRO A 135 13.69 5.53 19.07
N PRO A 136 13.61 6.15 17.87
CA PRO A 136 13.56 5.40 16.62
C PRO A 136 14.86 4.62 16.40
N ILE A 137 14.71 3.39 15.89
CA ILE A 137 15.87 2.55 15.55
C ILE A 137 16.51 3.11 14.28
N ILE A 138 17.78 3.47 14.37
CA ILE A 138 18.56 4.00 13.25
C ILE A 138 19.24 2.85 12.53
N THR A 139 19.03 2.75 11.22
CA THR A 139 19.67 1.76 10.36
C THR A 139 20.22 2.42 9.11
N LEU A 140 21.29 1.86 8.53
CA LEU A 140 21.78 2.30 7.23
C LEU A 140 21.18 1.42 6.13
N ALA A 141 20.69 2.07 5.09
CA ALA A 141 20.15 1.41 3.92
C ALA A 141 20.76 2.02 2.66
N ARG A 142 21.08 1.16 1.71
CA ARG A 142 21.34 1.57 0.34
C ARG A 142 20.01 1.84 -0.36
N GLN A 143 19.83 3.08 -0.76
CA GLN A 143 18.71 3.57 -1.55
C GLN A 143 19.13 3.62 -3.02
N THR A 144 18.37 2.96 -3.89
CA THR A 144 18.62 2.95 -5.34
C THR A 144 17.37 3.43 -6.07
N ALA A 145 17.52 4.44 -6.94
CA ALA A 145 16.46 4.81 -7.88
C ALA A 145 16.39 3.75 -8.99
N ILE A 146 15.35 2.92 -9.00
CA ILE A 146 15.13 1.96 -10.10
C ILE A 146 14.38 2.64 -11.24
N LEU A 147 13.32 3.37 -10.90
CA LEU A 147 12.46 4.11 -11.82
C LEU A 147 12.27 5.53 -11.27
N SER A 148 11.79 6.46 -12.10
CA SER A 148 11.51 7.84 -11.69
C SER A 148 10.57 7.95 -10.48
N PHE A 149 9.79 6.90 -10.20
CA PHE A 149 8.77 6.87 -9.15
C PHE A 149 9.11 5.97 -7.95
N PHE A 150 10.12 5.09 -8.06
CA PHE A 150 10.36 4.07 -7.05
C PHE A 150 11.79 4.09 -6.52
N TRP A 151 11.88 4.04 -5.19
CA TRP A 151 13.08 3.75 -4.45
C TRP A 151 13.11 2.28 -4.06
N TYR A 152 14.25 1.65 -4.25
CA TYR A 152 14.54 0.33 -3.72
C TYR A 152 15.51 0.46 -2.56
N TYR A 153 15.15 -0.13 -1.43
CA TYR A 153 15.98 -0.14 -0.23
C TYR A 153 16.54 -1.52 0.03
N SER A 154 17.84 -1.57 0.30
CA SER A 154 18.55 -2.77 0.75
C SER A 154 19.35 -2.46 2.01
N LYS A 155 19.42 -3.41 2.94
CA LYS A 155 20.22 -3.25 4.16
C LYS A 155 21.70 -3.11 3.79
N THR A 156 22.43 -2.27 4.51
CA THR A 156 23.87 -2.08 4.31
C THR A 156 24.56 -1.92 5.65
N ASP A 157 25.67 -2.63 5.83
CA ASP A 157 26.50 -2.50 7.03
C ASP A 157 27.49 -1.34 6.87
N SER A 158 27.62 -0.54 7.91
CA SER A 158 28.60 0.55 8.02
C SER A 158 30.05 0.07 8.06
N THR A 159 30.31 -1.14 8.58
CA THR A 159 31.67 -1.61 8.89
C THR A 159 32.50 -1.92 7.65
N GLY A 160 31.87 -2.19 6.51
CA GLY A 160 32.51 -2.60 5.25
C GLY A 160 32.33 -1.63 4.08
N ILE A 161 32.06 -0.35 4.33
CA ILE A 161 31.86 0.63 3.23
C ILE A 161 33.20 0.95 2.55
N ASP A 162 33.35 0.53 1.31
CA ASP A 162 34.52 0.83 0.47
C ASP A 162 34.57 2.33 0.09
N ARG A 163 35.54 3.04 0.68
CA ARG A 163 35.76 4.48 0.45
C ARG A 163 36.28 4.82 -0.94
N SER A 164 36.72 3.83 -1.73
CA SER A 164 37.08 4.04 -3.13
C SER A 164 35.84 4.22 -4.02
N VAL A 165 34.72 3.58 -3.64
CA VAL A 165 33.44 3.61 -4.37
C VAL A 165 32.49 4.68 -3.84
N TRP A 166 32.52 4.93 -2.52
CA TRP A 166 31.58 5.80 -1.82
C TRP A 166 32.24 7.07 -1.30
N MET A 167 31.57 8.21 -1.52
CA MET A 167 32.01 9.51 -1.03
C MET A 167 31.09 9.97 0.10
N PRO A 168 31.64 10.41 1.26
CA PRO A 168 30.81 10.94 2.33
C PRO A 168 30.16 12.25 1.90
N VAL A 169 28.88 12.41 2.24
CA VAL A 169 28.16 13.68 2.08
C VAL A 169 28.40 14.48 3.35
N LYS A 170 28.87 15.73 3.20
CA LYS A 170 29.13 16.65 4.31
C LYS A 170 27.84 17.20 4.88
#